data_AF-A0A1Q6F2N1-F1
#
_entry.id   AF-A0A1Q6F2N1-F1
#
_cell.length_a   1.000
_cell.length_b   1.000
_cell.length_c   1.000
_cell.angle_alpha   90.00
_cell.angle_beta   90.00
_cell.angle_gamma   90.00
#
_symmetry.space_group_name_H-M   'P 1'
#
loop_
_entity.id
_entity.type
_entity.pdbx_description
1 polymer ?
#
loop_
_entity_poly.entity_id
_entity_poly.type
_entity_poly.pdbx_seq_one_letter_code
_entity_poly.pdbx_strand_id
1 'polypeptide(L)'
;MNTKLKSDYEKACNAYLQAFCEKHGYDYEDATRSWVGGDVGGITECADYIVGMDDIITDIDRDAPEDEFVKYYDYCLRVGSIACGKISTPNYSSWLSGCPRMSEEQITRLEELQRDIRKAERELEEQIRKEKF
;
A
#
# COMPACT_ATOMS: atom_id res chain seq x y z
N MET A 1 -2.59 -31.83 -2.64
CA MET A 1 -3.00 -30.59 -3.34
C MET A 1 -3.48 -30.97 -4.73
N ASN A 2 -4.61 -30.42 -5.20
CA ASN A 2 -5.04 -30.59 -6.58
C ASN A 2 -4.15 -29.71 -7.47
N THR A 3 -3.13 -30.33 -8.07
CA THR A 3 -2.06 -29.66 -8.83
C THR A 3 -2.59 -28.86 -10.02
N LYS A 4 -3.71 -29.29 -10.62
CA LYS A 4 -4.36 -28.56 -11.71
C LYS A 4 -4.99 -27.27 -11.22
N LEU A 5 -5.78 -27.30 -10.14
CA LEU A 5 -6.40 -26.11 -9.55
C LEU A 5 -5.34 -25.05 -9.19
N LYS A 6 -4.23 -25.46 -8.56
CA LYS A 6 -3.14 -24.54 -8.22
C LYS A 6 -2.51 -23.93 -9.48
N SER A 7 -2.19 -24.74 -10.49
CA SER A 7 -1.60 -24.22 -11.74
C SER A 7 -2.54 -23.27 -12.49
N ASP A 8 -3.83 -23.56 -12.52
CA ASP A 8 -4.82 -22.72 -13.19
C ASP A 8 -5.00 -21.37 -12.45
N TYR A 9 -4.94 -21.38 -11.11
CA TYR A 9 -4.92 -20.16 -10.29
C TYR A 9 -3.68 -19.31 -10.56
N GLU A 10 -2.48 -19.89 -10.51
CA GLU A 10 -1.22 -19.15 -10.73
C GLU A 10 -1.17 -18.52 -12.13
N LYS A 11 -1.67 -19.21 -13.15
CA LYS A 11 -1.80 -18.66 -14.51
C LYS A 11 -2.74 -17.46 -14.56
N ALA A 12 -3.87 -17.53 -13.86
CA ALA A 12 -4.83 -16.42 -13.81
C ALA A 12 -4.21 -15.21 -13.10
N CYS A 13 -3.56 -15.39 -11.94
CA CYS A 13 -2.89 -14.32 -11.21
C CYS A 13 -1.82 -13.62 -12.05
N ASN A 14 -0.98 -14.39 -12.75
CA ASN A 14 0.07 -13.81 -13.60
C ASN A 14 -0.52 -13.10 -14.84
N ALA A 15 -1.64 -13.56 -15.39
CA ALA A 15 -2.31 -12.86 -16.49
C ALA A 15 -2.87 -11.49 -16.04
N TYR A 16 -3.45 -11.43 -14.85
CA TYR A 16 -3.88 -10.16 -14.23
C TYR A 16 -2.69 -9.24 -13.93
N LEU A 17 -1.61 -9.78 -13.37
CA LEU A 17 -0.38 -9.02 -13.12
C LEU A 17 0.17 -8.45 -14.44
N GLN A 18 0.21 -9.24 -15.51
CA GLN A 18 0.65 -8.78 -16.82
C GLN A 18 -0.21 -7.62 -17.32
N ALA A 19 -1.54 -7.74 -17.27
CA ALA A 19 -2.45 -6.68 -17.69
C ALA A 19 -2.25 -5.38 -16.86
N PHE A 20 -2.02 -5.53 -15.56
CA PHE A 20 -1.72 -4.41 -14.66
C PHE A 20 -0.39 -3.75 -14.99
N CYS A 21 0.67 -4.53 -15.19
CA CYS A 21 1.96 -4.00 -15.61
C CYS A 21 1.89 -3.29 -16.97
N GLU A 22 1.20 -3.86 -17.96
CA GLU A 22 1.01 -3.25 -19.27
C GLU A 22 0.25 -1.91 -19.19
N LYS A 23 -0.80 -1.85 -18.35
CA LYS A 23 -1.61 -0.66 -18.14
C LYS A 23 -0.82 0.48 -17.51
N HIS A 24 0.00 0.19 -16.51
CA HIS A 24 0.72 1.20 -15.71
C HIS A 24 2.18 1.40 -16.15
N GLY A 25 2.62 0.71 -17.20
CA GLY A 25 3.98 0.79 -17.73
C GLY A 25 5.05 0.16 -16.81
N TYR A 26 4.68 -0.84 -16.01
CA TYR A 26 5.63 -1.57 -15.15
C TYR A 26 6.29 -2.74 -15.89
N ASP A 27 7.48 -3.15 -15.42
CA ASP A 27 8.16 -4.33 -15.93
C ASP A 27 7.52 -5.61 -15.38
N TYR A 28 6.75 -6.30 -16.24
CA TYR A 28 6.10 -7.57 -15.89
C TYR A 28 7.09 -8.69 -15.55
N GLU A 29 8.23 -8.78 -16.26
CA GLU A 29 9.21 -9.85 -16.02
C GLU A 29 9.89 -9.67 -14.67
N ASP A 30 10.06 -8.42 -14.23
CA ASP A 30 10.48 -8.14 -12.87
C ASP A 30 9.39 -8.46 -11.86
N ALA A 31 8.18 -7.91 -12.04
CA ALA A 31 7.06 -8.11 -11.12
C ALA A 31 6.66 -9.58 -10.93
N THR A 32 6.71 -10.41 -11.98
CA THR A 32 6.40 -11.85 -11.85
C THR A 32 7.44 -12.63 -11.05
N ARG A 33 8.67 -12.11 -10.91
CA ARG A 33 9.72 -12.71 -10.08
C ARG A 33 9.70 -12.17 -8.64
N SER A 34 8.97 -11.08 -8.41
CA SER A 34 8.90 -10.35 -7.15
C SER A 34 7.71 -10.72 -6.26
N TRP A 35 6.98 -11.80 -6.59
CA TRP A 35 6.00 -12.38 -5.67
C TRP A 35 6.65 -12.68 -4.31
N VAL A 36 6.13 -12.05 -3.25
CA VAL A 36 6.69 -12.15 -1.90
C VAL A 36 6.64 -13.60 -1.43
N GLY A 37 7.81 -14.16 -1.09
CA GLY A 37 7.94 -15.56 -0.70
C GLY A 37 7.65 -16.57 -1.81
N GLY A 38 7.58 -16.13 -3.07
CA GLY A 38 7.16 -16.94 -4.21
C GLY A 38 5.66 -17.29 -4.21
N ASP A 39 4.84 -16.60 -3.41
CA ASP A 39 3.41 -16.86 -3.29
C ASP A 39 2.63 -16.11 -4.38
N VAL A 40 2.50 -16.75 -5.54
CA VAL A 40 1.77 -16.21 -6.70
C VAL A 40 0.31 -15.93 -6.33
N GLY A 41 -0.16 -14.72 -6.59
CA GLY A 41 -1.49 -14.27 -6.20
C GLY A 41 -1.60 -13.76 -4.77
N GLY A 42 -0.47 -13.60 -4.07
CA GLY A 42 -0.37 -12.89 -2.81
C GLY A 42 -0.06 -11.41 -3.02
N ILE A 43 1.17 -11.01 -2.66
CA ILE A 43 1.68 -9.65 -2.78
C ILE A 43 2.89 -9.67 -3.72
N THR A 44 3.02 -8.69 -4.61
CA THR A 44 4.20 -8.49 -5.45
C THR A 44 4.67 -7.05 -5.41
N GLU A 45 5.92 -6.85 -5.81
CA GLU A 45 6.51 -5.52 -6.03
C GLU A 45 6.39 -5.19 -7.53
N CYS A 46 5.87 -4.00 -7.82
CA CYS A 46 5.80 -3.43 -9.17
C CYS A 46 6.47 -2.06 -9.12
N ALA A 47 7.68 -1.95 -9.70
CA ALA A 47 8.55 -0.79 -9.47
C ALA A 47 8.75 -0.54 -7.96
N ASP A 48 8.37 0.63 -7.42
CA ASP A 48 8.50 0.95 -5.99
C ASP A 48 7.20 0.69 -5.18
N TYR A 49 6.20 0.03 -5.79
CA TYR A 49 4.89 -0.20 -5.17
C TYR A 49 4.73 -1.65 -4.71
N ILE A 50 4.26 -1.83 -3.48
CA ILE A 50 3.90 -3.14 -2.92
C ILE A 50 2.40 -3.36 -3.18
N VAL A 51 2.07 -4.25 -4.11
CA VAL A 51 0.72 -4.42 -4.64
C VAL A 51 0.16 -5.79 -4.27
N GLY A 52 -1.03 -5.81 -3.68
CA GLY A 52 -1.77 -7.04 -3.42
C GLY A 52 -2.61 -7.48 -4.63
N MET A 53 -2.81 -8.80 -4.76
CA MET A 53 -3.62 -9.35 -5.86
C MET A 53 -5.04 -8.78 -5.92
N ASP A 54 -5.67 -8.52 -4.78
CA ASP A 54 -7.01 -7.91 -4.72
C ASP A 54 -7.05 -6.51 -5.35
N ASP A 55 -5.98 -5.71 -5.18
CA ASP A 55 -5.87 -4.39 -5.78
C ASP A 55 -5.64 -4.50 -7.29
N ILE A 56 -4.81 -5.45 -7.74
CA ILE A 56 -4.58 -5.76 -9.17
C ILE A 56 -5.90 -6.14 -9.86
N ILE A 57 -6.64 -7.10 -9.28
CA ILE A 57 -7.94 -7.54 -9.81
C ILE A 57 -8.90 -6.36 -9.87
N THR A 58 -8.99 -5.58 -8.79
CA THR A 58 -9.88 -4.42 -8.71
C THR A 58 -9.55 -3.38 -9.78
N ASP A 59 -8.26 -3.11 -10.01
CA ASP A 59 -7.79 -2.13 -10.99
C ASP A 59 -8.17 -2.50 -12.43
N ILE A 60 -8.01 -3.78 -12.76
CA ILE A 60 -8.27 -4.33 -14.09
C ILE A 60 -9.77 -4.54 -14.32
N ASP A 61 -10.48 -5.21 -13.41
CA ASP A 61 -11.90 -5.55 -13.59
C ASP A 61 -12.80 -4.31 -13.62
N ARG A 62 -12.39 -3.23 -12.95
CA ARG A 62 -13.13 -1.96 -12.92
C ARG A 62 -12.65 -0.95 -13.94
N ASP A 63 -11.65 -1.29 -14.75
CA ASP A 63 -11.01 -0.37 -15.70
C ASP A 63 -10.67 0.97 -15.03
N ALA A 64 -10.01 0.91 -13.87
CA ALA A 64 -9.71 2.10 -13.08
C ALA A 64 -8.83 3.08 -13.88
N PRO A 65 -8.92 4.40 -13.66
CA PRO A 65 -8.03 5.34 -14.32
C PRO A 65 -6.55 5.04 -14.01
N GLU A 66 -5.68 5.20 -15.00
CA GLU A 66 -4.25 4.85 -14.92
C GLU A 66 -3.54 5.50 -13.72
N ASP A 67 -3.89 6.74 -13.38
CA ASP A 67 -3.28 7.46 -12.27
C ASP A 67 -3.92 7.20 -10.89
N GLU A 68 -5.02 6.44 -10.85
CA GLU A 68 -5.85 6.33 -9.64
C GLU A 68 -5.25 5.39 -8.60
N PHE A 69 -4.56 4.32 -9.04
CA PHE A 69 -3.86 3.41 -8.14
C PHE A 69 -2.77 4.13 -7.35
N VAL A 70 -1.97 4.98 -8.02
CA VAL A 70 -0.90 5.74 -7.37
C VAL A 70 -1.46 6.72 -6.34
N LYS A 71 -2.54 7.45 -6.67
CA LYS A 71 -3.21 8.34 -5.69
C LYS A 71 -3.71 7.60 -4.46
N TYR A 72 -4.31 6.42 -4.66
CA TYR A 72 -4.74 5.55 -3.57
C TYR A 72 -3.55 5.11 -2.71
N TYR A 73 -2.48 4.63 -3.35
CA TYR A 73 -1.29 4.14 -2.67
C TYR A 73 -0.63 5.25 -1.83
N ASP A 74 -0.43 6.43 -2.41
CA ASP A 74 0.16 7.59 -1.73
C ASP A 74 -0.68 8.04 -0.54
N TYR A 75 -2.01 8.08 -0.69
CA TYR A 75 -2.92 8.39 0.41
C TYR A 75 -2.79 7.37 1.54
N CYS A 76 -2.83 6.08 1.21
CA CYS A 76 -2.73 5.00 2.20
C CYS A 76 -1.38 5.02 2.91
N LEU A 77 -0.29 5.25 2.19
CA LEU A 77 1.05 5.36 2.77
C LEU A 77 1.15 6.56 3.73
N ARG A 78 0.69 7.74 3.29
CA ARG A 78 0.71 8.96 4.11
C ARG A 78 -0.12 8.79 5.37
N VAL A 79 -1.39 8.42 5.24
CA VAL A 79 -2.31 8.28 6.38
C VAL A 79 -1.91 7.13 7.29
N GLY A 80 -1.50 5.98 6.73
CA GLY A 80 -1.04 4.83 7.51
C GLY A 80 0.26 5.11 8.29
N SER A 81 1.12 6.01 7.81
CA SER A 81 2.34 6.40 8.53
C SER A 81 2.08 7.23 9.80
N ILE A 82 0.90 7.86 9.89
CA ILE A 82 0.51 8.68 11.03
C ILE A 82 0.17 7.78 12.22
N ALA A 83 0.62 8.21 13.40
CA ALA A 83 0.39 7.51 14.67
C ALA A 83 0.80 6.02 14.67
N CYS A 84 1.80 5.65 13.85
CA CYS A 84 2.32 4.29 13.71
C CYS A 84 1.24 3.27 13.29
N GLY A 85 0.46 3.58 12.26
CA GLY A 85 -0.51 2.63 11.68
C GLY A 85 -1.82 2.50 12.46
N LYS A 86 -2.11 3.41 13.40
CA LYS A 86 -3.38 3.38 14.16
C LYS A 86 -4.59 3.85 13.36
N ILE A 87 -4.37 4.52 12.23
CA ILE A 87 -5.43 5.02 11.36
C ILE A 87 -5.67 3.97 10.27
N SER A 88 -6.90 3.47 10.20
CA SER A 88 -7.30 2.57 9.13
C SER A 88 -7.36 3.31 7.79
N THR A 89 -6.81 2.69 6.76
CA THR A 89 -6.90 3.14 5.37
C THR A 89 -7.97 2.34 4.63
N PRO A 90 -8.61 2.91 3.60
CA PRO A 90 -9.55 2.18 2.77
C PRO A 90 -8.84 1.07 1.98
N ASN A 91 -9.57 0.06 1.53
CA ASN A 91 -9.13 -0.79 0.42
C ASN A 91 -9.40 -0.10 -0.92
N TYR A 92 -8.73 -0.53 -1.99
CA TYR A 92 -8.79 0.14 -3.29
C TYR A 92 -10.20 0.14 -3.91
N SER A 93 -10.97 -0.94 -3.75
CA SER A 93 -12.34 -0.99 -4.25
C SER A 93 -13.26 0.05 -3.58
N SER A 94 -13.10 0.27 -2.27
CA SER A 94 -13.83 1.31 -1.54
C SER A 94 -13.35 2.71 -1.93
N TRP A 95 -12.04 2.88 -2.17
CA TRP A 95 -11.48 4.11 -2.69
C TRP A 95 -12.14 4.50 -4.02
N LEU A 96 -12.14 3.60 -5.00
CA LEU A 96 -12.77 3.82 -6.32
C LEU A 96 -14.28 4.04 -6.24
N SER A 97 -14.93 3.63 -5.15
CA SER A 97 -16.37 3.86 -4.91
C SER A 97 -16.67 5.19 -4.22
N GLY A 98 -15.65 6.02 -3.96
CA GLY A 98 -15.82 7.34 -3.36
C GLY A 98 -16.05 7.29 -1.85
N CYS A 99 -15.44 6.33 -1.13
CA CYS A 99 -15.51 6.30 0.33
C CYS A 99 -15.05 7.65 0.93
N PRO A 100 -15.59 8.06 2.09
CA PRO A 100 -15.10 9.24 2.79
C PRO A 100 -13.60 9.13 3.08
N ARG A 101 -12.88 10.23 2.87
CA ARG A 101 -11.44 10.35 3.06
C ARG A 101 -11.16 11.52 3.98
N MET A 102 -10.03 11.48 4.67
CA MET A 102 -9.57 12.63 5.43
C MET A 102 -9.23 13.76 4.45
N SER A 103 -9.63 14.97 4.79
CA SER A 103 -9.19 16.17 4.08
C SER A 103 -7.72 16.47 4.37
N GLU A 104 -7.08 17.21 3.46
CA GLU A 104 -5.70 17.68 3.65
C GLU A 104 -5.48 18.38 4.99
N GLU A 105 -6.41 19.24 5.41
CA GLU A 105 -6.34 19.92 6.70
C GLU A 105 -6.33 18.94 7.88
N GLN A 106 -7.16 17.90 7.83
CA GLN A 106 -7.20 16.87 8.87
C GLN A 106 -5.91 16.05 8.90
N ILE A 107 -5.37 15.68 7.73
CA ILE A 107 -4.13 14.91 7.64
C ILE A 107 -2.97 15.74 8.19
N THR A 108 -2.79 16.98 7.70
CA THR A 108 -1.75 17.90 8.18
C THR A 108 -1.84 18.15 9.67
N ARG A 109 -3.05 18.33 10.21
CA ARG A 109 -3.23 18.51 11.64
C ARG A 109 -2.72 17.31 12.46
N LEU A 110 -2.94 16.09 11.99
CA LEU A 110 -2.44 14.89 12.67
C LEU A 110 -0.93 14.72 12.51
N GLU A 111 -0.36 15.06 11.36
CA GLU A 111 1.09 15.08 11.13
C GLU A 111 1.79 16.04 12.10
N GLU A 112 1.22 17.24 12.31
CA GLU A 112 1.71 18.20 13.31
C GLU A 112 1.68 17.63 14.73
N LEU A 113 0.56 17.04 15.13
CA LEU A 113 0.42 16.43 16.45
C LEU A 113 1.41 15.28 16.66
N GLN A 114 1.65 14.45 15.64
CA GLN A 114 2.67 13.39 15.72
C GLN A 114 4.08 13.97 15.86
N ARG A 115 4.39 15.06 15.15
CA ARG A 115 5.68 15.76 15.27
C ARG A 115 5.86 16.33 16.68
N ASP A 116 4.83 16.92 17.26
CA ASP A 116 4.87 17.49 18.60
C ASP A 116 5.09 16.40 19.67
N ILE A 117 4.43 15.24 19.54
CA ILE A 117 4.68 14.07 20.40
C ILE A 117 6.15 13.63 20.33
N ARG A 118 6.67 13.43 19.11
CA ARG A 118 8.08 13.01 18.93
C ARG A 118 9.06 14.02 19.50
N LYS A 119 8.76 15.31 19.41
CA LYS A 119 9.58 16.36 20.01
C LYS A 119 9.57 16.26 21.53
N ALA A 120 8.39 16.14 22.14
CA ALA A 120 8.25 16.00 23.59
C ALA A 120 8.94 14.74 24.12
N GLU A 121 8.85 13.61 23.41
CA GLU A 121 9.56 12.36 23.75
C GLU A 121 11.08 12.57 23.79
N ARG A 122 11.65 13.20 22.75
CA ARG A 122 13.10 13.50 22.70
C ARG A 122 13.54 14.43 23.84
N GLU A 123 12.77 15.47 24.13
CA GLU A 123 13.06 16.38 25.23
C GLU A 123 13.07 15.65 26.58
N LEU A 124 12.10 14.76 26.82
CA LEU A 124 12.06 13.94 28.02
C LEU A 124 13.27 12.99 28.11
N GLU A 125 13.62 12.31 27.03
CA GLU A 125 14.81 11.43 26.96
C GLU A 125 16.10 12.17 27.29
N GLU A 126 16.26 13.40 26.77
CA GLU A 126 17.42 14.24 27.05
C GLU A 126 17.51 14.63 28.53
N GLN A 127 16.40 14.97 29.18
CA GLN A 127 16.38 15.28 30.61
C GLN A 127 16.72 14.02 31.44
N ILE A 128 16.12 12.87 31.13
CA ILE A 128 16.43 11.60 31.80
C ILE A 128 17.93 11.28 31.70
N ARG A 129 18.55 11.52 30.53
CA ARG A 129 19.98 11.28 30.33
C ARG A 129 20.85 12.22 31.17
N LYS A 130 20.43 13.46 31.43
CA LYS A 130 21.17 14.40 32.29
C LYS A 130 21.09 14.01 33.77
N GLU A 131 19.97 13.41 34.19
CA GLU A 131 19.75 12.96 35.57
C GLU A 131 20.38 11.58 35.87
N LYS A 132 20.68 10.79 34.84
CA LYS A 132 21.47 9.56 34.97
C LYS A 132 22.97 9.93 35.01
N PHE A 133 23.50 10.04 36.22
CA PHE A 133 24.94 10.13 36.52
C PHE A 133 25.77 9.09 35.79
#